data_AF-A0A5K1BTB8-F1
#
_entry.id   AF-A0A5K1BTB8-F1
#
_cell.length_a   1.000
_cell.length_b   1.000
_cell.length_c   1.000
_cell.angle_alpha   90.00
_cell.angle_beta   90.00
_cell.angle_gamma   90.00
#
_symmetry.space_group_name_H-M   'P 1'
#
loop_
_entity.id
_entity.type
_entity.pdbx_description
1 polymer ?
#
loop_
_entity_poly.entity_id
_entity_poly.type
_entity_poly.pdbx_seq_one_letter_code
_entity_poly.pdbx_strand_id
1 'polypeptide(L)' 'IDHSIVESFGAGGKTCMTARVYPQKALGRDARLFVFNNGAATIGISRLSAWTMSDASVN' A
#
# COMPACT_ATOMS: atom_id res chain seq x y z
N ILE A 1 -4.71 -1.46 0.26
CA ILE A 1 -4.05 -2.75 -0.10
C ILE A 1 -4.99 -3.82 0.39
N ASP A 2 -5.51 -4.63 -0.52
CA ASP A 2 -6.42 -5.72 -0.20
C ASP A 2 -5.98 -6.97 -0.98
N HIS A 3 -5.17 -7.80 -0.34
CA HIS A 3 -4.64 -9.05 -0.89
C HIS A 3 -4.07 -8.93 -2.32
N SER A 4 -4.90 -9.14 -3.35
CA SER A 4 -4.53 -9.14 -4.77
C SER A 4 -4.74 -7.80 -5.49
N ILE A 5 -5.22 -6.76 -4.81
CA ILE A 5 -5.44 -5.43 -5.37
C ILE A 5 -4.75 -4.33 -4.54
N VAL A 6 -4.15 -3.37 -5.24
CA VAL A 6 -3.57 -2.16 -4.65
C VAL A 6 -4.11 -0.95 -5.38
N GLU A 7 -4.74 -0.05 -4.63
CA GLU A 7 -5.21 1.25 -5.10
C GLU A 7 -4.36 2.35 -4.50
N SER A 8 -3.80 3.20 -5.36
CA SER A 8 -2.88 4.27 -4.98
C SER A 8 -3.45 5.63 -5.37
N PHE A 9 -3.44 6.57 -4.42
CA PHE A 9 -3.98 7.92 -4.59
C PHE A 9 -2.89 8.97 -4.31
N GLY A 10 -2.35 9.56 -5.38
CA GLY A 10 -1.32 10.61 -5.30
C GLY A 10 -1.93 12.00 -5.14
N ALA A 11 -1.26 12.86 -4.36
CA ALA A 11 -1.65 14.26 -4.15
C ALA A 11 -3.14 14.47 -3.79
N GLY A 12 -3.69 13.59 -2.95
CA GLY A 12 -5.10 13.64 -2.54
C GLY A 12 -6.10 13.17 -3.60
N GLY A 13 -5.68 12.32 -4.54
CA GLY A 13 -6.56 11.73 -5.56
C GLY A 13 -6.54 12.43 -6.92
N LYS A 14 -5.64 13.40 -7.13
CA LYS A 14 -5.42 14.00 -8.47
C LYS A 14 -4.86 12.99 -9.48
N THR A 15 -4.21 11.94 -8.98
CA THR A 15 -3.70 10.84 -9.79
C THR A 15 -4.01 9.55 -9.06
N CYS A 16 -4.67 8.63 -9.78
CA CYS A 16 -5.09 7.34 -9.26
C CYS A 16 -4.47 6.22 -10.10
N MET A 17 -4.01 5.17 -9.44
CA MET A 17 -3.50 3.97 -10.11
C MET A 17 -3.99 2.72 -9.38
N THR A 18 -4.51 1.76 -10.13
CA THR A 18 -4.95 0.46 -9.62
C THR A 18 -4.09 -0.64 -10.23
N ALA A 19 -3.60 -1.54 -9.39
CA ALA A 19 -2.81 -2.69 -9.81
C ALA A 19 -3.38 -4.00 -9.25
N ARG A 20 -3.25 -5.08 -10.02
CA ARG A 20 -3.56 -6.45 -9.60
C ARG A 20 -2.29 -7.28 -9.51
N VAL A 21 -2.11 -8.02 -8.42
CA VAL A 21 -0.91 -8.83 -8.15
C VAL A 21 -1.29 -10.16 -7.50
N TYR A 22 -0.48 -11.20 -7.73
CA TYR A 22 -0.71 -12.55 -7.22
C TYR A 22 0.60 -13.13 -6.63
N PRO A 23 1.03 -12.69 -5.43
CA PRO A 23 2.30 -13.09 -4.85
C PRO A 23 2.26 -14.53 -4.33
N GLN A 24 3.39 -15.23 -4.38
CA GLN A 24 3.53 -16.59 -3.81
C GLN A 24 3.98 -16.60 -2.35
N LYS A 25 4.63 -15.53 -1.87
CA LYS A 25 5.23 -15.46 -0.53
C LYS A 25 4.58 -14.43 0.40
N ALA A 26 4.14 -13.30 -0.14
CA ALA A 26 3.54 -12.21 0.64
C ALA A 26 2.03 -12.42 0.78
N LEU A 27 1.62 -13.43 1.55
CA LEU A 27 0.22 -13.81 1.75
C LEU A 27 -0.19 -13.63 3.21
N GLY A 28 -1.34 -12.99 3.45
CA GLY A 28 -1.89 -12.79 4.79
C GLY A 28 -0.87 -12.22 5.78
N ARG A 29 -0.56 -12.99 6.84
CA ARG A 29 0.39 -12.59 7.89
C ARG A 29 1.85 -12.56 7.44
N ASP A 30 2.20 -13.10 6.29
CA ASP A 30 3.56 -13.04 5.72
C ASP A 30 3.79 -11.78 4.88
N ALA A 31 2.72 -11.05 4.55
CA ALA A 31 2.84 -9.74 3.93
C ALA A 31 3.55 -8.74 4.86
N ARG A 32 4.32 -7.83 4.27
CA ARG A 32 5.08 -6.78 4.97
C ARG A 32 4.89 -5.46 4.24
N LEU A 33 4.89 -4.36 4.98
CA LEU A 33 4.82 -3.00 4.44
C LEU A 33 6.14 -2.28 4.73
N PHE A 34 6.68 -1.60 3.72
CA PHE A 34 7.94 -0.87 3.83
C PHE A 34 7.76 0.56 3.32
N VAL A 35 8.53 1.48 3.90
CA VAL A 35 8.80 2.79 3.29
C VAL A 35 10.27 2.81 2.92
N PHE A 36 10.57 3.23 1.69
CA PHE A 36 11.94 3.20 1.18
C PHE A 36 12.28 4.47 0.40
N ASN A 37 13.57 4.80 0.39
CA ASN A 37 14.15 5.83 -0.47
C ASN A 37 15.45 5.27 -1.04
N ASN A 38 15.46 5.02 -2.35
CA ASN A 38 16.66 4.56 -3.08
C ASN A 38 17.28 5.70 -3.92
N GLY A 39 16.90 6.96 -3.68
CA GLY A 39 17.49 8.13 -4.31
C GLY A 39 18.75 8.62 -3.58
N ALA A 40 19.57 9.43 -4.26
CA ALA A 40 20.79 9.99 -3.66
C ALA A 40 20.51 11.07 -2.60
N ALA A 41 19.40 11.79 -2.74
CA ALA A 41 18.99 12.83 -1.80
C ALA A 41 18.24 12.24 -0.61
N THR A 42 18.49 12.80 0.57
CA THR A 42 17.70 12.48 1.77
C THR A 42 16.31 13.12 1.66
N ILE A 43 15.29 12.38 2.07
CA ILE A 43 13.91 12.86 2.17
C ILE A 43 13.40 12.69 3.60
N GLY A 44 12.57 13.63 4.06
CA GLY A 44 11.89 13.56 5.36
C GLY A 44 10.43 13.16 5.19
N ILE A 45 9.95 12.25 6.03
CA ILE A 45 8.52 11.90 6.11
C ILE A 45 7.91 12.73 7.24
N SER A 46 7.08 13.72 6.90
CA SER A 46 6.42 14.57 7.89
C SER A 46 5.32 13.83 8.68
N ARG A 47 4.62 12.89 8.02
CA ARG A 47 3.60 12.03 8.64
C ARG A 47 3.42 10.74 7.85
N LEU A 48 3.25 9.64 8.57
CA LEU A 48 2.81 8.36 8.05
C LEU A 48 1.73 7.79 8.97
N SER A 49 0.69 7.21 8.41
CA SER A 49 -0.34 6.51 9.18
C SER A 49 -0.74 5.24 8.44
N ALA A 50 -0.80 4.13 9.16
CA ALA A 50 -1.16 2.83 8.63
C ALA A 50 -2.22 2.21 9.54
N TRP A 51 -3.25 1.62 8.94
CA TRP A 51 -4.37 1.00 9.64
C TRP A 51 -4.58 -0.41 9.11
N THR A 52 -4.83 -1.34 10.03
CA THR A 52 -5.35 -2.66 9.67
C THR A 52 -6.83 -2.52 9.33
N MET A 53 -7.23 -2.99 8.15
CA MET A 53 -8.61 -2.97 7.71
C MET A 53 -9.31 -4.25 8.15
N SER A 54 -10.52 -4.13 8.70
CA SER A 54 -11.39 -5.28 8.97
C SER A 54 -12.14 -5.69 7.70
N ASP A 55 -12.55 -6.95 7.63
CA ASP A 55 -13.36 -7.45 6.53
C ASP A 55 -14.72 -6.73 6.48
N ALA A 56 -15.18 -6.45 5.26
CA ALA A 56 -16.53 -5.95 5.02
C ALA A 56 -17.47 -7.12 4.68
N SER A 57 -18.71 -7.06 5.17
CA SER A 57 -19.78 -7.89 4.63
C SER A 57 -20.21 -7.33 3.29
N VAL A 58 -20.06 -8.11 2.23
CA VAL A 58 -20.48 -7.76 0.87
C VAL A 58 -21.58 -8.74 0.46
N ASN A 59 -22.62 -8.23 -0.19
CA ASN A 59 -23.82 -8.99 -0.59
C ASN A 59 -23.54 -10.11 -1.61
#